data_AF-A0A955RB36-F1
#
_entry.id   AF-A0A955RB36-F1
#
_cell.length_a   1.000
_cell.length_b   1.000
_cell.length_c   1.000
_cell.angle_alpha   90.00
_cell.angle_beta   90.00
_cell.angle_gamma   90.00
#
_symmetry.space_group_name_H-M   'P 1'
#
loop_
_entity.id
_entity.type
_entity.pdbx_description
1 polymer ?
#
loop_
_entity_poly.entity_id
_entity_poly.type
_entity_poly.pdbx_seq_one_letter_code
_entity_poly.pdbx_strand_id
1 'polypeptide(L)'
;MILLLTALGCDRETPSERCDNLLDDDGDGRVDGLDPDCPPTTIPLGPEDCSNGVDDDGDFVVDCGDDDCRSVCDADGDGWDAEALGGLDCDDHDPTVHPGATEEPYDGADDDCDPATPDDDLDDDGFMLAEDCDDERPETYPGAPETCGNGRIDDCDATAGPTREDCYGSRSLLTADVVLLGPSPDDRAGASLSALGDVDGDGWNDLAVGGPGLAGNGTGGVWIVRGPLTGEVDLGTASATWVGESEDDDAGAAIAGGRDLDGDGRADLAVAARWDDATGNNAGAVYVLPPRASGSHELSEAVAKVFAEAESDQLGTSLASPGDLTGDGRADLLLGAPASSRAAAYAGSVYVVPGPIVGAVQLSVATHVLRGEDRDDGAGSAVAGAGDLDGDGIVDLLVGAPGSDRGAPNAGAAYQVSGMLPGVWSLADADGAMVGRSAQDQLGSALAGCDLDGDGLSDVIVGAPLADDGGEDAGLVLIARGPARVRMNQPEGALIGEAAGDRAGSSLACVGDVDGDGGPDLLVGGPGHDERGEDAGIAWVVFGPVAGAMALSDAPVRLIGGTPYGFAGQAVSGLGDLDGDGRPDLAVGAPFHHGLAPSGGATFLVTFHL
;
A
#
# COMPACT_ATOMS: atom_id res chain seq x y z
N MET A 1 15.66 72.93 -69.18
CA MET A 1 16.51 73.61 -70.18
C MET A 1 17.45 72.56 -70.74
N ILE A 2 17.46 72.47 -72.07
CA ILE A 2 18.20 71.57 -72.97
C ILE A 2 19.70 71.47 -72.61
N LEU A 3 20.32 70.30 -72.69
CA LEU A 3 21.29 69.95 -73.75
C LEU A 3 21.84 68.51 -73.63
N LEU A 4 21.67 67.77 -74.73
CA LEU A 4 22.51 66.66 -75.19
C LEU A 4 23.99 67.06 -75.18
N LEU A 5 24.88 66.09 -74.93
CA LEU A 5 25.94 65.76 -75.89
C LEU A 5 26.45 64.33 -75.69
N THR A 6 26.38 63.57 -76.77
CA THR A 6 26.94 62.23 -77.02
C THR A 6 28.46 62.21 -77.03
N ALA A 7 29.07 61.10 -76.59
CA ALA A 7 29.99 60.26 -77.37
C ALA A 7 30.73 59.27 -76.46
N LEU A 8 30.69 57.97 -76.78
CA LEU A 8 31.83 57.18 -77.26
C LEU A 8 31.35 55.72 -77.36
N GLY A 9 31.43 55.15 -78.56
CA GLY A 9 31.30 53.71 -78.75
C GLY A 9 32.42 53.00 -78.00
N CYS A 10 32.05 51.92 -77.33
CA CYS A 10 32.97 50.87 -76.92
C CYS A 10 32.35 49.59 -77.46
N ASP A 11 32.87 49.11 -78.59
CA ASP A 11 32.88 47.70 -78.91
C ASP A 11 33.46 46.99 -77.67
N ARG A 12 32.58 46.39 -76.87
CA ARG A 12 33.00 45.38 -75.92
C ARG A 12 32.83 44.07 -76.67
N GLU A 13 33.96 43.48 -77.04
CA GLU A 13 34.04 42.03 -77.20
C GLU A 13 33.34 41.43 -75.98
N THR A 14 32.29 40.64 -76.23
CA THR A 14 31.72 39.77 -75.21
C THR A 14 32.86 38.91 -74.65
N PRO A 15 32.94 38.69 -73.32
CA PRO A 15 33.84 37.67 -72.80
C PRO A 15 33.59 36.38 -73.58
N SER A 16 34.65 35.73 -74.04
CA SER A 16 34.51 34.43 -74.71
C SER A 16 34.22 33.38 -73.64
N GLU A 17 33.08 32.72 -73.74
CA GLU A 17 32.72 31.60 -72.89
C GLU A 17 33.78 30.48 -73.02
N ARG A 18 34.22 29.93 -71.89
CA ARG A 18 35.12 28.76 -71.88
C ARG A 18 34.28 27.52 -71.63
N CYS A 19 33.90 26.88 -72.73
CA CYS A 19 32.96 25.77 -72.79
C CYS A 19 33.44 24.41 -72.21
N ASP A 20 34.30 24.43 -71.20
CA ASP A 20 34.93 23.23 -70.63
C ASP A 20 35.30 23.37 -69.14
N ASN A 21 34.69 24.31 -68.40
CA ASN A 21 35.10 24.62 -67.02
C ASN A 21 33.96 24.75 -66.00
N LEU A 22 32.71 24.51 -66.42
CA LEU A 22 31.48 24.50 -65.63
C LEU A 22 31.19 25.82 -64.89
N LEU A 23 31.68 26.93 -65.44
CA LEU A 23 31.45 28.28 -64.91
C LEU A 23 30.72 29.14 -65.95
N ASP A 24 29.90 30.07 -65.48
CA ASP A 24 29.25 31.10 -66.31
C ASP A 24 30.27 32.23 -66.49
N ASP A 25 31.17 32.06 -67.46
CA ASP A 25 32.33 32.94 -67.65
C ASP A 25 31.95 34.29 -68.28
N ASP A 26 30.81 34.36 -68.98
CA ASP A 26 30.28 35.58 -69.58
C ASP A 26 29.16 36.27 -68.77
N GLY A 27 28.57 35.57 -67.79
CA GLY A 27 27.63 36.09 -66.81
C GLY A 27 26.18 36.14 -67.29
N ASP A 28 25.81 35.39 -68.33
CA ASP A 28 24.44 35.35 -68.89
C ASP A 28 23.50 34.39 -68.16
N GLY A 29 24.04 33.60 -67.22
CA GLY A 29 23.32 32.63 -66.40
C GLY A 29 23.31 31.22 -66.97
N ARG A 30 24.13 30.92 -67.99
CA ARG A 30 24.30 29.60 -68.61
C ARG A 30 25.76 29.17 -68.50
N VAL A 31 25.98 27.86 -68.46
CA VAL A 31 27.32 27.28 -68.32
C VAL A 31 27.60 26.32 -69.48
N ASP A 32 28.81 26.37 -70.02
CA ASP A 32 29.36 25.43 -71.00
C ASP A 32 28.40 24.98 -72.12
N GLY A 33 28.05 23.68 -72.17
CA GLY A 33 27.27 23.06 -73.24
C GLY A 33 25.84 23.57 -73.35
N LEU A 34 25.38 24.32 -72.35
CA LEU A 34 24.06 24.96 -72.32
C LEU A 34 24.08 26.40 -72.84
N ASP A 35 25.27 26.94 -73.07
CA ASP A 35 25.49 28.27 -73.60
C ASP A 35 25.47 28.25 -75.15
N PRO A 36 24.57 29.01 -75.79
CA PRO A 36 24.50 29.11 -77.26
C PRO A 36 25.76 29.70 -77.91
N ASP A 37 26.64 30.35 -77.16
CA ASP A 37 27.92 30.87 -77.62
C ASP A 37 29.04 29.80 -77.63
N CYS A 38 28.76 28.59 -77.13
CA CYS A 38 29.62 27.42 -77.25
C CYS A 38 29.43 26.66 -78.58
N PRO A 39 30.50 26.34 -79.32
CA PRO A 39 30.39 25.55 -80.55
C PRO A 39 29.89 24.15 -80.21
N PRO A 40 28.99 23.54 -81.01
CA PRO A 40 28.47 22.19 -80.76
C PRO A 40 29.63 21.21 -80.82
N THR A 41 30.19 20.94 -79.65
CA THR A 41 31.28 20.02 -79.44
C THR A 41 30.69 18.90 -78.61
N THR A 42 30.81 17.70 -79.16
CA THR A 42 30.62 16.46 -78.41
C THR A 42 31.73 16.43 -77.37
N ILE A 43 31.46 16.91 -76.17
CA ILE A 43 32.19 16.48 -74.98
C ILE A 43 32.09 14.95 -75.00
N PRO A 44 33.19 14.19 -74.84
CA PRO A 44 33.07 12.77 -74.61
C PRO A 44 32.48 12.63 -73.21
N LEU A 45 31.16 12.68 -73.17
CA LEU A 45 30.33 12.42 -72.01
C LEU A 45 30.76 11.07 -71.45
N GLY A 46 31.29 11.10 -70.24
CA GLY A 46 31.64 9.88 -69.52
C GLY A 46 30.37 9.15 -69.09
N PRO A 47 30.47 7.95 -68.50
CA PRO A 47 29.37 7.49 -67.67
C PRO A 47 29.12 8.51 -66.56
N GLU A 48 27.85 8.73 -66.22
CA GLU A 48 27.42 9.59 -65.13
C GLU A 48 28.14 9.21 -63.81
N ASP A 49 28.64 10.19 -63.07
CA ASP A 49 29.12 10.00 -61.70
C ASP A 49 27.95 10.23 -60.75
N CYS A 50 27.37 9.14 -60.26
CA CYS A 50 26.09 9.12 -59.55
C CYS A 50 26.07 9.77 -58.15
N SER A 51 27.03 10.65 -57.83
CA SER A 51 27.26 11.13 -56.46
C SER A 51 27.74 12.58 -56.34
N ASN A 52 27.89 13.32 -57.44
CA ASN A 52 28.63 14.58 -57.46
C ASN A 52 27.74 15.82 -57.71
N GLY A 53 26.44 15.65 -57.98
CA GLY A 53 25.51 16.76 -58.20
C GLY A 53 25.61 17.42 -59.57
N VAL A 54 26.28 16.78 -60.54
CA VAL A 54 26.60 17.33 -61.87
C VAL A 54 26.17 16.34 -62.94
N ASP A 55 25.58 16.87 -64.02
CA ASP A 55 25.24 16.14 -65.25
C ASP A 55 26.53 15.89 -66.05
N ASP A 56 27.16 14.75 -65.82
CA ASP A 56 28.45 14.35 -66.42
C ASP A 56 28.27 13.73 -67.82
N ASP A 57 27.07 13.22 -68.10
CA ASP A 57 26.72 12.54 -69.33
C ASP A 57 25.91 13.40 -70.34
N GLY A 58 25.47 14.58 -69.91
CA GLY A 58 24.89 15.67 -70.72
C GLY A 58 23.43 15.48 -71.11
N ASP A 59 22.66 14.66 -70.40
CA ASP A 59 21.26 14.36 -70.70
C ASP A 59 20.23 15.22 -69.92
N PHE A 60 20.72 16.13 -69.07
CA PHE A 60 19.99 17.04 -68.17
C PHE A 60 19.41 16.41 -66.90
N VAL A 61 19.81 15.18 -66.59
CA VAL A 61 19.52 14.52 -65.33
C VAL A 61 20.83 14.41 -64.54
N VAL A 62 20.76 14.33 -63.21
CA VAL A 62 21.93 14.31 -62.33
C VAL A 62 21.79 13.19 -61.32
N ASP A 63 22.90 12.54 -60.99
CA ASP A 63 23.01 11.52 -59.95
C ASP A 63 21.91 10.45 -60.05
N CYS A 64 21.25 10.09 -58.94
CA CYS A 64 20.17 9.10 -58.86
C CYS A 64 18.87 9.50 -59.57
N GLY A 65 18.78 10.73 -60.08
CA GLY A 65 17.72 11.09 -61.01
C GLY A 65 17.87 10.37 -62.35
N ASP A 66 19.09 9.98 -62.72
CA ASP A 66 19.48 9.46 -64.03
C ASP A 66 19.24 7.94 -64.15
N ASP A 67 18.69 7.50 -65.28
CA ASP A 67 18.45 6.09 -65.58
C ASP A 67 19.76 5.27 -65.65
N ASP A 68 20.87 5.89 -66.05
CA ASP A 68 22.19 5.25 -66.13
C ASP A 68 22.81 5.00 -64.75
N CYS A 69 22.32 5.68 -63.71
CA CYS A 69 22.74 5.53 -62.32
C CYS A 69 21.91 4.53 -61.51
N ARG A 70 20.82 3.98 -62.10
CA ARG A 70 19.87 3.11 -61.38
C ARG A 70 20.53 1.93 -60.67
N SER A 71 21.50 1.28 -61.29
CA SER A 71 22.16 0.10 -60.69
C SER A 71 23.14 0.41 -59.54
N VAL A 72 23.41 1.69 -59.30
CA VAL A 72 24.31 2.16 -58.24
C VAL A 72 23.53 2.90 -57.15
N CYS A 73 22.41 3.53 -57.52
CA CYS A 73 21.54 4.23 -56.59
C CYS A 73 20.48 3.35 -55.94
N ASP A 74 20.01 2.30 -56.63
CA ASP A 74 18.99 1.35 -56.18
C ASP A 74 19.50 -0.05 -56.54
N ALA A 75 20.53 -0.49 -55.82
CA ALA A 75 21.33 -1.66 -56.17
C ALA A 75 20.59 -2.98 -55.90
N ASP A 76 19.65 -2.99 -54.95
CA ASP A 76 18.76 -4.13 -54.70
C ASP A 76 17.44 -4.10 -55.50
N GLY A 77 17.05 -2.94 -56.05
CA GLY A 77 15.92 -2.79 -56.96
C GLY A 77 14.57 -2.62 -56.28
N ASP A 78 14.52 -2.20 -55.02
CA ASP A 78 13.30 -2.01 -54.24
C ASP A 78 12.57 -0.68 -54.56
N GLY A 79 13.28 0.25 -55.18
CA GLY A 79 12.77 1.55 -55.60
C GLY A 79 13.18 2.74 -54.75
N TRP A 80 13.98 2.55 -53.70
CA TRP A 80 14.57 3.58 -52.86
C TRP A 80 16.03 3.81 -53.26
N ASP A 81 16.49 5.05 -53.10
CA ASP A 81 17.87 5.39 -53.42
C ASP A 81 18.74 5.29 -52.15
N ALA A 82 19.97 4.80 -52.29
CA ALA A 82 20.96 4.62 -51.23
C ALA A 82 21.23 5.91 -50.44
N GLU A 83 21.22 5.84 -49.11
CA GLU A 83 21.52 6.96 -48.21
C GLU A 83 22.92 7.55 -48.49
N ALA A 84 23.90 6.69 -48.78
CA ALA A 84 25.27 7.10 -49.11
C ALA A 84 25.37 8.01 -50.35
N LEU A 85 24.34 8.00 -51.21
CA LEU A 85 24.22 8.82 -52.42
C LEU A 85 23.16 9.92 -52.28
N GLY A 86 22.69 10.18 -51.06
CA GLY A 86 21.70 11.21 -50.75
C GLY A 86 20.25 10.78 -50.82
N GLY A 87 20.00 9.47 -50.97
CA GLY A 87 18.67 8.87 -50.82
C GLY A 87 18.31 8.59 -49.36
N LEU A 88 17.35 7.70 -49.13
CA LEU A 88 16.81 7.41 -47.78
C LEU A 88 16.94 5.93 -47.39
N ASP A 89 17.45 5.08 -48.26
CA ASP A 89 17.66 3.67 -47.99
C ASP A 89 18.96 3.44 -47.20
N CYS A 90 18.82 2.89 -46.00
CA CYS A 90 19.90 2.64 -45.07
C CYS A 90 20.68 1.34 -45.36
N ASP A 91 20.16 0.40 -46.16
CA ASP A 91 20.91 -0.75 -46.71
C ASP A 91 20.50 -1.11 -48.14
N ASP A 92 21.10 -0.41 -49.10
CA ASP A 92 20.98 -0.60 -50.56
C ASP A 92 21.45 -1.97 -51.11
N HIS A 93 21.68 -2.95 -50.24
CA HIS A 93 21.92 -4.34 -50.64
C HIS A 93 20.82 -5.30 -50.20
N ASP A 94 19.82 -4.83 -49.45
CA ASP A 94 18.72 -5.64 -48.95
C ASP A 94 17.34 -5.00 -49.23
N PRO A 95 16.55 -5.53 -50.20
CA PRO A 95 15.32 -4.90 -50.65
C PRO A 95 14.17 -4.98 -49.64
N THR A 96 14.44 -5.44 -48.41
CA THR A 96 13.50 -5.38 -47.28
C THR A 96 13.78 -4.22 -46.33
N VAL A 97 14.97 -3.62 -46.41
CA VAL A 97 15.41 -2.51 -45.56
C VAL A 97 15.22 -1.22 -46.32
N HIS A 98 14.20 -0.44 -45.98
CA HIS A 98 13.91 0.82 -46.65
C HIS A 98 12.90 1.67 -45.86
N PRO A 99 12.82 3.00 -46.10
CA PRO A 99 11.84 3.84 -45.43
C PRO A 99 10.40 3.34 -45.54
N GLY A 100 9.77 3.12 -44.40
CA GLY A 100 8.40 2.61 -44.32
C GLY A 100 8.23 1.12 -44.64
N ALA A 101 9.31 0.34 -44.57
CA ALA A 101 9.23 -1.09 -44.31
C ALA A 101 8.55 -1.35 -42.94
N THR A 102 8.39 -2.61 -42.57
CA THR A 102 7.89 -2.97 -41.24
C THR A 102 9.07 -3.45 -40.43
N GLU A 103 9.37 -2.76 -39.34
CA GLU A 103 10.39 -3.20 -38.38
C GLU A 103 10.10 -4.62 -37.89
N GLU A 104 11.05 -5.54 -38.13
CA GLU A 104 11.09 -6.90 -37.58
C GLU A 104 12.11 -6.94 -36.42
N PRO A 105 11.65 -6.84 -35.16
CA PRO A 105 12.58 -6.79 -34.02
C PRO A 105 13.51 -8.00 -33.92
N TYR A 106 14.76 -7.73 -33.54
CA TYR A 106 15.86 -8.66 -33.27
C TYR A 106 16.44 -9.37 -34.48
N ASP A 107 16.34 -8.77 -35.66
CA ASP A 107 16.94 -9.33 -36.86
C ASP A 107 18.31 -8.72 -37.21
N GLY A 108 18.68 -7.64 -36.51
CA GLY A 108 19.95 -6.95 -36.62
C GLY A 108 19.99 -5.86 -37.68
N ALA A 109 18.83 -5.50 -38.26
CA ALA A 109 18.65 -4.42 -39.22
C ALA A 109 17.65 -3.39 -38.67
N ASP A 110 17.86 -2.12 -39.04
CA ASP A 110 16.86 -1.05 -38.91
C ASP A 110 16.02 -1.10 -40.19
N ASP A 111 15.01 -1.97 -40.24
CA ASP A 111 14.30 -2.32 -41.48
C ASP A 111 13.61 -1.10 -42.08
N ASP A 112 13.00 -0.24 -41.25
CA ASP A 112 12.25 0.91 -41.72
C ASP A 112 13.05 2.22 -41.80
N CYS A 113 14.36 2.15 -41.53
CA CYS A 113 15.32 3.26 -41.50
C CYS A 113 14.86 4.42 -40.61
N ASP A 114 14.07 4.15 -39.57
CA ASP A 114 13.62 5.12 -38.57
C ASP A 114 14.24 4.78 -37.19
N PRO A 115 15.19 5.60 -36.69
CA PRO A 115 15.83 5.35 -35.39
C PRO A 115 14.87 5.51 -34.20
N ALA A 116 13.59 5.86 -34.42
CA ALA A 116 12.54 5.87 -33.41
C ALA A 116 11.79 4.54 -33.26
N THR A 117 12.10 3.54 -34.10
CA THR A 117 11.62 2.16 -34.06
C THR A 117 12.81 1.24 -33.84
N PRO A 118 13.24 1.04 -32.58
CA PRO A 118 14.47 0.28 -32.30
C PRO A 118 14.30 -1.22 -32.60
N ASP A 119 15.32 -1.81 -33.24
CA ASP A 119 15.44 -3.26 -33.50
C ASP A 119 15.77 -4.07 -32.22
N ASP A 120 16.68 -3.54 -31.38
CA ASP A 120 17.35 -4.30 -30.31
C ASP A 120 17.05 -3.83 -28.86
N ASP A 121 16.41 -2.66 -28.68
CA ASP A 121 16.07 -2.00 -27.39
C ASP A 121 14.66 -1.40 -27.51
N LEU A 122 13.63 -2.26 -27.42
CA LEU A 122 12.25 -1.91 -27.80
C LEU A 122 11.59 -0.99 -26.77
N ASP A 123 12.12 -0.94 -25.56
CA ASP A 123 11.58 -0.14 -24.46
C ASP A 123 12.37 1.14 -24.13
N ASP A 124 13.51 1.36 -24.81
CA ASP A 124 14.35 2.58 -24.76
C ASP A 124 14.93 2.85 -23.36
N ASP A 125 15.35 1.80 -22.65
CA ASP A 125 16.01 1.89 -21.35
C ASP A 125 17.55 1.86 -21.43
N GLY A 126 18.08 1.55 -22.61
CA GLY A 126 19.50 1.51 -22.91
C GLY A 126 20.15 0.14 -22.72
N PHE A 127 19.38 -0.90 -22.45
CA PHE A 127 19.81 -2.30 -22.45
C PHE A 127 19.25 -3.02 -23.68
N MET A 128 20.11 -3.73 -24.41
CA MET A 128 19.69 -4.50 -25.59
C MET A 128 19.20 -5.89 -25.16
N LEU A 129 18.31 -6.55 -25.91
CA LEU A 129 17.76 -7.90 -25.60
C LEU A 129 18.78 -8.94 -25.11
N ALA A 130 20.02 -8.89 -25.61
CA ALA A 130 21.06 -9.83 -25.22
C ALA A 130 21.53 -9.66 -23.76
N GLU A 131 21.34 -8.48 -23.20
CA GLU A 131 21.66 -8.09 -21.83
C GLU A 131 20.39 -7.87 -21.00
N ASP A 132 19.29 -7.45 -21.61
CA ASP A 132 17.98 -7.26 -21.02
C ASP A 132 17.22 -8.60 -20.79
N CYS A 133 16.55 -8.73 -19.65
CA CYS A 133 15.69 -9.87 -19.37
C CYS A 133 14.20 -9.67 -19.70
N ASP A 134 13.72 -8.45 -19.96
CA ASP A 134 12.37 -8.13 -20.44
C ASP A 134 12.36 -6.81 -21.24
N ASP A 135 12.81 -6.89 -22.48
CA ASP A 135 12.94 -5.79 -23.46
C ASP A 135 11.59 -5.25 -23.99
N GLU A 136 10.49 -5.44 -23.25
CA GLU A 136 9.23 -4.72 -23.47
C GLU A 136 8.94 -3.73 -22.32
N ARG A 137 9.87 -3.58 -21.36
CA ARG A 137 9.71 -2.92 -20.06
C ARG A 137 10.96 -2.17 -19.60
N PRO A 138 10.93 -0.83 -19.62
CA PRO A 138 12.09 -0.01 -19.25
C PRO A 138 12.50 -0.09 -17.77
N GLU A 139 11.68 -0.78 -16.96
CA GLU A 139 11.93 -1.02 -15.54
C GLU A 139 12.67 -2.32 -15.24
N THR A 140 12.88 -3.21 -16.23
CA THR A 140 13.41 -4.56 -16.04
C THR A 140 14.74 -4.73 -16.77
N TYR A 141 15.86 -4.46 -16.10
CA TYR A 141 17.18 -4.51 -16.72
C TYR A 141 18.27 -4.95 -15.74
N PRO A 142 19.44 -5.41 -16.21
CA PRO A 142 20.55 -5.81 -15.34
C PRO A 142 20.94 -4.74 -14.31
N GLY A 143 20.70 -5.04 -13.03
CA GLY A 143 21.00 -4.14 -11.91
C GLY A 143 19.95 -3.04 -11.67
N ALA A 144 18.74 -3.18 -12.24
CA ALA A 144 17.59 -2.36 -11.87
C ALA A 144 17.26 -2.48 -10.37
N PRO A 145 16.72 -1.44 -9.73
CA PRO A 145 16.13 -1.56 -8.39
C PRO A 145 14.84 -2.38 -8.44
N GLU A 146 14.72 -3.39 -7.59
CA GLU A 146 13.52 -4.24 -7.49
C GLU A 146 12.27 -3.47 -7.03
N THR A 147 11.18 -3.62 -7.78
CA THR A 147 9.85 -3.07 -7.51
C THR A 147 8.99 -4.12 -6.81
N CYS A 148 8.85 -3.95 -5.50
CA CYS A 148 8.19 -4.95 -4.66
C CYS A 148 6.72 -5.23 -5.05
N GLY A 149 6.34 -6.51 -5.15
CA GLY A 149 4.94 -6.93 -5.34
C GLY A 149 4.41 -6.82 -6.78
N ASN A 150 5.28 -6.58 -7.76
CA ASN A 150 4.93 -6.64 -9.18
C ASN A 150 5.01 -8.09 -9.74
N GLY A 151 5.48 -9.05 -8.93
CA GLY A 151 5.62 -10.46 -9.27
C GLY A 151 6.75 -10.77 -10.25
N ARG A 152 7.77 -9.91 -10.35
CA ARG A 152 8.88 -10.00 -11.30
C ARG A 152 10.23 -9.91 -10.60
N ILE A 153 11.29 -10.19 -11.35
CA ILE A 153 12.69 -9.95 -10.96
C ILE A 153 13.15 -8.86 -11.93
N ASP A 154 13.23 -7.64 -11.43
CA ASP A 154 13.50 -6.47 -12.26
C ASP A 154 15.00 -6.38 -12.61
N ASP A 155 15.90 -6.96 -11.81
CA ASP A 155 17.36 -6.84 -11.98
C ASP A 155 18.04 -7.94 -12.83
N CYS A 156 17.25 -8.85 -13.39
CA CYS A 156 17.69 -9.99 -14.19
C CYS A 156 18.59 -11.04 -13.48
N ASP A 157 18.79 -10.97 -12.17
CA ASP A 157 19.63 -11.91 -11.40
C ASP A 157 18.82 -12.85 -10.51
N ALA A 158 18.36 -13.97 -11.09
CA ALA A 158 17.70 -15.03 -10.35
C ALA A 158 18.62 -15.86 -9.42
N THR A 159 19.92 -15.55 -9.33
CA THR A 159 20.93 -16.35 -8.62
C THR A 159 21.65 -15.64 -7.49
N ALA A 160 21.70 -14.31 -7.48
CA ALA A 160 22.03 -13.50 -6.32
C ALA A 160 20.82 -13.37 -5.40
N GLY A 161 20.31 -14.51 -4.93
CA GLY A 161 19.25 -14.50 -3.94
C GLY A 161 19.67 -13.85 -2.61
N PRO A 162 18.67 -13.57 -1.76
CA PRO A 162 17.88 -14.68 -1.25
C PRO A 162 16.78 -15.08 -2.22
N THR A 163 16.51 -16.38 -2.23
CA THR A 163 15.46 -17.00 -3.01
C THR A 163 14.13 -16.28 -2.74
N ARG A 164 13.50 -15.73 -3.78
CA ARG A 164 12.12 -15.19 -3.80
C ARG A 164 11.93 -13.95 -2.89
N GLU A 165 11.99 -12.78 -3.54
CA GLU A 165 11.55 -11.46 -3.06
C GLU A 165 12.05 -11.04 -1.65
N ASP A 166 13.23 -10.42 -1.56
CA ASP A 166 13.54 -9.44 -0.49
C ASP A 166 12.70 -8.18 -0.74
N CYS A 167 11.40 -8.34 -0.56
CA CYS A 167 10.37 -7.35 -0.84
C CYS A 167 10.18 -6.38 0.33
N TYR A 168 11.31 -5.95 0.89
CA TYR A 168 11.39 -5.09 2.04
C TYR A 168 11.65 -3.66 1.53
N GLY A 169 10.61 -2.82 1.56
CA GLY A 169 10.69 -1.44 1.11
C GLY A 169 9.35 -0.71 1.21
N SER A 170 9.25 0.41 0.49
CA SER A 170 8.01 1.19 0.42
C SER A 170 7.09 0.67 -0.68
N ARG A 171 5.89 0.22 -0.31
CA ARG A 171 4.84 -0.30 -1.20
C ARG A 171 3.61 0.61 -1.14
N SER A 172 2.92 0.75 -2.26
CA SER A 172 1.60 1.37 -2.24
C SER A 172 0.54 0.36 -1.87
N LEU A 173 -0.41 0.75 -1.04
CA LEU A 173 -1.62 -0.05 -0.81
C LEU A 173 -2.54 -0.11 -2.04
N LEU A 174 -2.39 0.77 -3.04
CA LEU A 174 -3.12 0.66 -4.31
C LEU A 174 -2.73 -0.55 -5.14
N THR A 175 -1.56 -1.15 -4.85
CA THR A 175 -1.05 -2.36 -5.51
C THR A 175 -1.08 -3.55 -4.56
N ALA A 176 -1.89 -3.50 -3.49
CA ALA A 176 -2.06 -4.63 -2.58
C ALA A 176 -2.68 -5.84 -3.29
N ASP A 177 -2.36 -7.05 -2.82
CA ASP A 177 -2.72 -8.31 -3.44
C ASP A 177 -4.24 -8.54 -3.49
N VAL A 178 -4.94 -8.08 -2.45
CA VAL A 178 -6.41 -8.03 -2.40
C VAL A 178 -6.88 -6.69 -1.86
N VAL A 179 -7.92 -6.15 -2.48
CA VAL A 179 -8.56 -4.89 -2.05
C VAL A 179 -10.05 -5.12 -1.84
N LEU A 180 -10.51 -5.01 -0.59
CA LEU A 180 -11.92 -5.08 -0.23
C LEU A 180 -12.50 -3.66 -0.20
N LEU A 181 -13.50 -3.37 -1.02
CA LEU A 181 -14.06 -2.02 -1.17
C LEU A 181 -15.47 -1.92 -0.59
N GLY A 182 -15.72 -0.85 0.17
CA GLY A 182 -17.05 -0.51 0.65
C GLY A 182 -18.00 -0.16 -0.51
N PRO A 183 -19.21 -0.75 -0.57
CA PRO A 183 -20.11 -0.59 -1.71
C PRO A 183 -20.81 0.77 -1.77
N SER A 184 -21.01 1.44 -0.63
CA SER A 184 -21.82 2.65 -0.52
C SER A 184 -21.02 3.83 0.09
N PRO A 185 -21.44 5.08 -0.16
CA PRO A 185 -20.78 6.23 0.41
C PRO A 185 -20.82 6.21 1.93
N ASP A 186 -19.73 6.62 2.56
CA ASP A 186 -19.57 6.72 4.02
C ASP A 186 -19.75 5.41 4.79
N ASP A 187 -19.71 4.24 4.13
CA ASP A 187 -19.77 2.92 4.77
C ASP A 187 -18.65 2.71 5.79
N ARG A 188 -17.50 3.33 5.54
CA ARG A 188 -16.27 3.23 6.33
C ARG A 188 -15.73 1.82 6.49
N ALA A 189 -15.78 1.03 5.41
CA ALA A 189 -15.19 -0.30 5.38
C ALA A 189 -13.69 -0.26 5.75
N GLY A 190 -13.27 -1.15 6.65
CA GLY A 190 -11.90 -1.18 7.17
C GLY A 190 -11.68 -0.32 8.42
N ALA A 191 -12.74 0.18 9.05
CA ALA A 191 -12.62 0.89 10.34
C ALA A 191 -12.21 -0.04 11.49
N SER A 192 -12.51 -1.33 11.38
CA SER A 192 -12.03 -2.39 12.27
C SER A 192 -11.91 -3.70 11.50
N LEU A 193 -10.99 -4.57 11.93
CA LEU A 193 -10.63 -5.79 11.23
C LEU A 193 -10.44 -6.93 12.24
N SER A 194 -10.84 -8.15 11.87
CA SER A 194 -10.53 -9.34 12.66
C SER A 194 -10.45 -10.57 11.78
N ALA A 195 -9.33 -11.29 11.87
CA ALA A 195 -9.26 -12.66 11.41
C ALA A 195 -10.31 -13.52 12.12
N LEU A 196 -10.98 -14.39 11.39
CA LEU A 196 -11.94 -15.34 11.92
C LEU A 196 -11.42 -16.79 11.90
N GLY A 197 -10.35 -17.03 11.15
CA GLY A 197 -9.93 -18.37 10.75
C GLY A 197 -10.91 -18.98 9.73
N ASP A 198 -10.76 -20.26 9.44
CA ASP A 198 -11.65 -21.01 8.55
C ASP A 198 -13.03 -21.27 9.20
N VAL A 199 -13.94 -20.29 9.10
CA VAL A 199 -15.24 -20.38 9.77
C VAL A 199 -16.21 -21.25 9.01
N ASP A 200 -16.03 -21.50 7.72
CA ASP A 200 -16.95 -22.34 6.93
C ASP A 200 -16.48 -23.78 6.73
N GLY A 201 -15.19 -24.05 6.92
CA GLY A 201 -14.54 -25.36 6.89
C GLY A 201 -13.99 -25.75 5.53
N ASP A 202 -13.67 -24.78 4.67
CA ASP A 202 -13.15 -25.01 3.32
C ASP A 202 -11.61 -25.05 3.24
N GLY A 203 -10.93 -24.77 4.35
CA GLY A 203 -9.49 -24.77 4.49
C GLY A 203 -8.83 -23.41 4.33
N TRP A 204 -9.59 -22.35 4.05
CA TRP A 204 -9.09 -20.99 3.88
C TRP A 204 -9.49 -20.11 5.08
N ASN A 205 -8.64 -19.15 5.44
CA ASN A 205 -8.99 -18.22 6.50
C ASN A 205 -10.03 -17.19 6.01
N ASP A 206 -10.96 -16.85 6.90
CA ASP A 206 -12.00 -15.85 6.66
C ASP A 206 -11.75 -14.57 7.46
N LEU A 207 -12.33 -13.46 6.99
CA LEU A 207 -12.11 -12.12 7.53
C LEU A 207 -13.44 -11.42 7.83
N ALA A 208 -13.48 -10.71 8.96
CA ALA A 208 -14.50 -9.73 9.26
C ALA A 208 -14.00 -8.31 9.01
N VAL A 209 -14.81 -7.50 8.33
CA VAL A 209 -14.54 -6.09 8.05
C VAL A 209 -15.64 -5.24 8.66
N GLY A 210 -15.29 -4.38 9.61
CA GLY A 210 -16.22 -3.44 10.24
C GLY A 210 -16.49 -2.23 9.35
N GLY A 211 -17.75 -1.79 9.33
CA GLY A 211 -18.22 -0.60 8.62
C GLY A 211 -19.20 0.19 9.49
N PRO A 212 -18.73 1.09 10.36
CA PRO A 212 -19.59 1.85 11.26
C PRO A 212 -20.57 2.79 10.55
N GLY A 213 -20.36 3.10 9.27
CA GLY A 213 -21.32 3.87 8.48
C GLY A 213 -22.22 3.01 7.56
N LEU A 214 -22.11 1.68 7.63
CA LEU A 214 -22.91 0.75 6.85
C LEU A 214 -24.42 1.03 7.00
N ALA A 215 -25.14 0.89 5.88
CA ALA A 215 -26.58 1.21 5.71
C ALA A 215 -26.93 2.71 5.75
N GLY A 216 -25.94 3.59 5.74
CA GLY A 216 -26.12 5.04 5.92
C GLY A 216 -26.49 5.36 7.36
N ASN A 217 -26.57 6.65 7.73
CA ASN A 217 -27.02 7.17 9.04
C ASN A 217 -26.27 6.67 10.31
N GLY A 218 -25.13 6.00 10.20
CA GLY A 218 -24.38 5.52 11.37
C GLY A 218 -25.00 4.31 12.07
N THR A 219 -25.92 3.58 11.41
CA THR A 219 -26.38 2.28 11.93
C THR A 219 -25.20 1.31 12.08
N GLY A 220 -24.34 1.29 11.06
CA GLY A 220 -23.14 0.48 11.04
C GLY A 220 -23.41 -1.00 10.84
N GLY A 221 -22.34 -1.79 10.84
CA GLY A 221 -22.40 -3.22 10.62
C GLY A 221 -21.04 -3.85 10.34
N VAL A 222 -21.09 -5.10 9.92
CA VAL A 222 -19.90 -5.89 9.58
C VAL A 222 -20.17 -6.74 8.34
N TRP A 223 -19.14 -6.89 7.51
CA TRP A 223 -19.10 -7.88 6.43
C TRP A 223 -18.25 -9.07 6.85
N ILE A 224 -18.70 -10.27 6.51
CA ILE A 224 -17.92 -11.49 6.61
C ILE A 224 -17.57 -11.90 5.18
N VAL A 225 -16.28 -11.90 4.90
CA VAL A 225 -15.71 -12.26 3.60
C VAL A 225 -14.97 -13.58 3.78
N ARG A 226 -15.25 -14.53 2.87
CA ARG A 226 -14.68 -15.87 2.95
C ARG A 226 -13.56 -16.07 1.95
N GLY A 227 -12.52 -16.77 2.36
CA GLY A 227 -11.40 -17.13 1.50
C GLY A 227 -11.80 -18.15 0.41
N PRO A 228 -10.88 -18.44 -0.53
CA PRO A 228 -9.67 -17.69 -0.82
C PRO A 228 -10.01 -16.32 -1.45
N LEU A 229 -9.23 -15.29 -1.13
CA LEU A 229 -9.43 -13.93 -1.64
C LEU A 229 -8.36 -13.60 -2.70
N THR A 230 -8.77 -12.97 -3.80
CA THR A 230 -7.86 -12.51 -4.86
C THR A 230 -8.38 -11.23 -5.51
N GLY A 231 -7.52 -10.25 -5.78
CA GLY A 231 -7.87 -9.05 -6.53
C GLY A 231 -8.84 -8.12 -5.80
N GLU A 232 -9.66 -7.39 -6.55
CA GLU A 232 -10.63 -6.45 -6.00
C GLU A 232 -11.96 -7.14 -5.65
N VAL A 233 -12.46 -6.93 -4.44
CA VAL A 233 -13.71 -7.51 -3.92
C VAL A 233 -14.65 -6.40 -3.48
N ASP A 234 -15.84 -6.35 -4.10
CA ASP A 234 -16.95 -5.50 -3.64
C ASP A 234 -17.62 -6.12 -2.40
N LEU A 235 -17.53 -5.46 -1.24
CA LEU A 235 -18.13 -5.92 0.00
C LEU A 235 -19.67 -5.97 -0.05
N GLY A 236 -20.31 -5.30 -1.03
CA GLY A 236 -21.72 -5.50 -1.35
C GLY A 236 -22.08 -6.91 -1.79
N THR A 237 -21.07 -7.73 -2.14
CA THR A 237 -21.20 -9.15 -2.51
C THR A 237 -20.61 -10.10 -1.47
N ALA A 238 -20.25 -9.60 -0.28
CA ALA A 238 -19.69 -10.41 0.79
C ALA A 238 -20.57 -11.62 1.15
N SER A 239 -19.94 -12.67 1.68
CA SER A 239 -20.64 -13.91 2.04
C SER A 239 -21.74 -13.68 3.08
N ALA A 240 -21.51 -12.77 4.04
CA ALA A 240 -22.53 -12.30 4.96
C ALA A 240 -22.40 -10.79 5.23
N THR A 241 -23.53 -10.15 5.52
CA THR A 241 -23.58 -8.77 5.98
C THR A 241 -24.52 -8.69 7.18
N TRP A 242 -24.04 -8.11 8.27
CA TRP A 242 -24.82 -7.86 9.47
C TRP A 242 -24.99 -6.36 9.68
N VAL A 243 -26.23 -5.89 9.73
CA VAL A 243 -26.58 -4.48 9.87
C VAL A 243 -26.98 -4.18 11.31
N GLY A 244 -26.54 -3.04 11.85
CA GLY A 244 -26.91 -2.55 13.18
C GLY A 244 -28.42 -2.37 13.40
N GLU A 245 -28.82 -2.20 14.66
CA GLU A 245 -30.23 -2.12 15.05
C GLU A 245 -30.83 -0.71 14.89
N SER A 246 -30.06 0.34 15.18
CA SER A 246 -30.53 1.74 15.17
C SER A 246 -29.51 2.68 14.56
N GLU A 247 -29.98 3.83 14.06
CA GLU A 247 -29.14 4.91 13.52
C GLU A 247 -28.19 5.46 14.59
N ASP A 248 -27.02 5.97 14.18
CA ASP A 248 -25.99 6.57 15.03
C ASP A 248 -25.40 5.67 16.15
N ASP A 249 -25.59 4.35 16.09
CA ASP A 249 -25.04 3.39 17.06
C ASP A 249 -23.59 2.94 16.75
N ASP A 250 -23.12 3.17 15.52
CA ASP A 250 -21.80 2.79 14.96
C ASP A 250 -21.45 1.31 15.21
N ALA A 251 -22.37 0.40 14.85
CA ALA A 251 -22.07 -1.02 14.89
C ALA A 251 -20.85 -1.35 13.99
N GLY A 252 -19.96 -2.22 14.45
CA GLY A 252 -18.76 -2.61 13.69
C GLY A 252 -17.59 -1.63 13.78
N ALA A 253 -17.67 -0.63 14.67
CA ALA A 253 -16.52 0.23 14.94
C ALA A 253 -15.40 -0.47 15.73
N ALA A 254 -15.73 -1.52 16.47
CA ALA A 254 -14.78 -2.46 17.06
C ALA A 254 -15.35 -3.88 16.93
N ILE A 255 -14.49 -4.83 16.57
CA ILE A 255 -14.83 -6.23 16.39
C ILE A 255 -13.73 -7.12 16.98
N ALA A 256 -14.08 -8.32 17.41
CA ALA A 256 -13.12 -9.34 17.85
C ALA A 256 -13.65 -10.74 17.55
N GLY A 257 -12.90 -11.55 16.81
CA GLY A 257 -13.29 -12.89 16.41
C GLY A 257 -12.24 -13.97 16.67
N GLY A 258 -12.46 -15.15 16.10
CA GLY A 258 -11.50 -16.27 16.12
C GLY A 258 -11.58 -17.19 17.35
N ARG A 259 -12.64 -17.08 18.17
CA ARG A 259 -12.87 -17.88 19.38
C ARG A 259 -14.34 -18.26 19.55
N ASP A 260 -14.59 -19.42 20.15
CA ASP A 260 -15.93 -19.96 20.44
C ASP A 260 -16.50 -19.29 21.69
N LEU A 261 -17.27 -18.22 21.48
CA LEU A 261 -17.86 -17.40 22.53
C LEU A 261 -19.22 -17.93 22.98
N ASP A 262 -19.97 -18.60 22.10
CA ASP A 262 -21.32 -19.10 22.38
C ASP A 262 -21.36 -20.59 22.80
N GLY A 263 -20.24 -21.29 22.66
CA GLY A 263 -20.04 -22.68 23.06
C GLY A 263 -20.56 -23.72 22.06
N ASP A 264 -20.76 -23.34 20.80
CA ASP A 264 -21.19 -24.26 19.73
C ASP A 264 -20.03 -25.09 19.12
N GLY A 265 -18.80 -24.80 19.51
CA GLY A 265 -17.58 -25.45 19.05
C GLY A 265 -16.93 -24.81 17.82
N ARG A 266 -17.30 -23.58 17.46
CA ARG A 266 -16.79 -22.85 16.30
C ARG A 266 -16.41 -21.44 16.68
N ALA A 267 -15.52 -20.81 15.90
CA ALA A 267 -15.19 -19.42 16.14
C ALA A 267 -16.43 -18.54 15.90
N ASP A 268 -16.61 -17.55 16.77
CA ASP A 268 -17.63 -16.51 16.74
C ASP A 268 -17.02 -15.14 16.43
N LEU A 269 -17.89 -14.15 16.23
CA LEU A 269 -17.51 -12.75 16.07
C LEU A 269 -18.28 -11.88 17.06
N ALA A 270 -17.55 -11.14 17.89
CA ALA A 270 -18.09 -10.05 18.70
C ALA A 270 -18.09 -8.74 17.90
N VAL A 271 -19.21 -8.01 17.92
CA VAL A 271 -19.38 -6.72 17.23
C VAL A 271 -19.90 -5.69 18.21
N ALA A 272 -19.19 -4.59 18.37
CA ALA A 272 -19.65 -3.48 19.21
C ALA A 272 -20.50 -2.48 18.44
N ALA A 273 -21.55 -1.99 19.11
CA ALA A 273 -22.30 -0.78 18.78
C ALA A 273 -22.11 0.18 19.96
N ARG A 274 -21.00 0.93 19.93
CA ARG A 274 -20.49 1.68 21.10
C ARG A 274 -21.40 2.83 21.55
N TRP A 275 -22.35 3.24 20.72
CA TRP A 275 -23.31 4.29 21.04
C TRP A 275 -24.74 3.79 21.21
N ASP A 276 -24.95 2.46 21.25
CA ASP A 276 -26.26 1.86 21.52
C ASP A 276 -26.92 2.47 22.77
N ASP A 277 -28.17 2.89 22.57
CA ASP A 277 -28.97 3.63 23.55
C ASP A 277 -29.87 2.74 24.43
N ALA A 278 -29.83 1.41 24.29
CA ALA A 278 -30.83 0.52 24.90
C ALA A 278 -30.83 0.56 26.42
N THR A 279 -29.72 0.96 27.04
CA THR A 279 -29.58 1.13 28.50
C THR A 279 -29.33 2.58 28.94
N GLY A 280 -29.56 3.54 28.04
CA GLY A 280 -29.34 4.97 28.25
C GLY A 280 -28.46 5.55 27.14
N ASN A 281 -28.45 6.87 27.02
CA ASN A 281 -27.78 7.54 25.90
C ASN A 281 -26.29 7.17 25.81
N ASN A 282 -25.84 6.71 24.65
CA ASN A 282 -24.47 6.29 24.34
C ASN A 282 -23.91 5.27 25.35
N ALA A 283 -24.76 4.38 25.87
CA ALA A 283 -24.34 3.36 26.84
C ALA A 283 -23.44 2.30 26.18
N GLY A 284 -23.77 1.91 24.96
CA GLY A 284 -23.07 0.89 24.18
C GLY A 284 -23.61 -0.52 24.40
N ALA A 285 -23.42 -1.37 23.39
CA ALA A 285 -23.78 -2.78 23.42
C ALA A 285 -22.82 -3.62 22.57
N VAL A 286 -22.75 -4.92 22.85
CA VAL A 286 -21.91 -5.86 22.10
C VAL A 286 -22.73 -7.08 21.70
N TYR A 287 -22.62 -7.50 20.45
CA TYR A 287 -23.35 -8.60 19.87
C TYR A 287 -22.39 -9.76 19.60
N VAL A 288 -22.83 -10.99 19.86
CA VAL A 288 -22.09 -12.20 19.48
C VAL A 288 -22.80 -12.83 18.30
N LEU A 289 -22.06 -13.02 17.20
CA LEU A 289 -22.57 -13.48 15.92
C LEU A 289 -21.98 -14.84 15.58
N PRO A 290 -22.79 -15.77 15.05
CA PRO A 290 -22.29 -16.99 14.43
C PRO A 290 -21.81 -16.67 13.00
N PRO A 291 -20.51 -16.77 12.68
CA PRO A 291 -19.96 -16.26 11.42
C PRO A 291 -20.29 -17.13 10.20
N ARG A 292 -20.97 -18.26 10.40
CA ARG A 292 -21.45 -19.14 9.31
C ARG A 292 -22.71 -18.65 8.61
N ALA A 293 -23.37 -17.63 9.15
CA ALA A 293 -24.51 -17.01 8.50
C ALA A 293 -24.12 -16.53 7.09
N SER A 294 -25.03 -16.60 6.13
CA SER A 294 -24.79 -16.19 4.74
C SER A 294 -25.94 -15.32 4.26
N GLY A 295 -25.63 -14.28 3.50
CA GLY A 295 -26.61 -13.28 3.09
C GLY A 295 -26.71 -12.14 4.11
N SER A 296 -27.83 -11.43 4.08
CA SER A 296 -28.04 -10.22 4.89
C SER A 296 -28.82 -10.52 6.16
N HIS A 297 -28.34 -10.00 7.28
CA HIS A 297 -28.84 -10.20 8.63
C HIS A 297 -28.88 -8.87 9.39
N GLU A 298 -29.71 -8.82 10.44
CA GLU A 298 -29.73 -7.73 11.41
C GLU A 298 -29.05 -8.19 12.71
N LEU A 299 -28.36 -7.29 13.43
CA LEU A 299 -27.75 -7.61 14.73
C LEU A 299 -28.78 -8.06 15.78
N SER A 300 -30.06 -7.75 15.59
CA SER A 300 -31.16 -8.29 16.41
C SER A 300 -31.33 -9.81 16.31
N GLU A 301 -30.74 -10.45 15.29
CA GLU A 301 -30.68 -11.90 15.10
C GLU A 301 -29.47 -12.57 15.77
N ALA A 302 -28.58 -11.78 16.39
CA ALA A 302 -27.38 -12.27 17.09
C ALA A 302 -27.70 -13.34 18.13
N VAL A 303 -26.78 -14.28 18.35
CA VAL A 303 -26.95 -15.31 19.40
C VAL A 303 -26.92 -14.71 20.79
N ALA A 304 -26.25 -13.58 20.97
CA ALA A 304 -26.27 -12.79 22.20
C ALA A 304 -26.18 -11.28 21.97
N LYS A 305 -26.75 -10.53 22.92
CA LYS A 305 -26.53 -9.09 23.11
C LYS A 305 -26.11 -8.83 24.56
N VAL A 306 -24.92 -8.29 24.75
CA VAL A 306 -24.39 -7.83 26.04
C VAL A 306 -24.70 -6.35 26.19
N PHE A 307 -25.41 -6.00 27.26
CA PHE A 307 -25.85 -4.64 27.55
C PHE A 307 -24.91 -3.94 28.54
N ALA A 308 -24.59 -2.67 28.26
CA ALA A 308 -23.92 -1.79 29.22
C ALA A 308 -24.69 -1.64 30.54
N GLU A 309 -23.99 -1.19 31.59
CA GLU A 309 -24.60 -1.02 32.90
C GLU A 309 -25.25 0.37 33.10
N ALA A 310 -24.79 1.40 32.38
CA ALA A 310 -25.28 2.77 32.51
C ALA A 310 -25.13 3.61 31.23
N GLU A 311 -25.87 4.71 31.18
CA GLU A 311 -25.74 5.73 30.14
C GLU A 311 -24.29 6.24 30.04
N SER A 312 -23.86 6.52 28.81
CA SER A 312 -22.55 7.06 28.48
C SER A 312 -21.36 6.19 28.86
N ASP A 313 -21.53 4.92 29.26
CA ASP A 313 -20.41 4.02 29.52
C ASP A 313 -19.56 3.74 28.26
N GLN A 314 -20.17 3.84 27.06
CA GLN A 314 -19.58 3.53 25.75
C GLN A 314 -18.98 2.11 25.70
N LEU A 315 -19.72 1.13 26.22
CA LEU A 315 -19.31 -0.28 26.19
C LEU A 315 -19.05 -0.72 24.74
N GLY A 316 -17.93 -1.42 24.54
CA GLY A 316 -17.53 -1.89 23.22
C GLY A 316 -16.72 -0.86 22.43
N THR A 317 -16.22 0.20 23.07
CA THR A 317 -15.21 1.07 22.43
C THR A 317 -13.97 0.28 22.00
N SER A 318 -13.59 -0.73 22.78
CA SER A 318 -12.59 -1.73 22.41
C SER A 318 -13.05 -3.14 22.81
N LEU A 319 -12.62 -4.14 22.05
CA LEU A 319 -12.95 -5.54 22.23
C LEU A 319 -11.69 -6.40 22.09
N ALA A 320 -11.62 -7.50 22.83
CA ALA A 320 -10.66 -8.59 22.57
C ALA A 320 -11.24 -9.94 23.02
N SER A 321 -10.85 -11.02 22.35
CA SER A 321 -11.10 -12.39 22.82
C SER A 321 -9.78 -13.17 22.90
N PRO A 322 -8.99 -12.92 23.96
CA PRO A 322 -7.65 -13.48 24.06
C PRO A 322 -7.61 -14.97 24.40
N GLY A 323 -8.77 -15.59 24.70
CA GLY A 323 -8.88 -17.00 25.09
C GLY A 323 -9.56 -17.13 26.45
N ASP A 324 -9.11 -18.09 27.25
CA ASP A 324 -9.63 -18.37 28.60
C ASP A 324 -8.90 -17.51 29.65
N LEU A 325 -9.51 -16.38 29.99
CA LEU A 325 -9.01 -15.45 31.01
C LEU A 325 -9.42 -15.87 32.42
N THR A 326 -10.46 -16.68 32.55
CA THR A 326 -11.00 -17.12 33.83
C THR A 326 -10.44 -18.46 34.31
N GLY A 327 -9.70 -19.17 33.46
CA GLY A 327 -9.16 -20.50 33.71
C GLY A 327 -10.24 -21.59 33.76
N ASP A 328 -11.39 -21.37 33.12
CA ASP A 328 -12.55 -22.25 33.17
C ASP A 328 -12.68 -23.21 31.96
N GLY A 329 -11.74 -23.09 31.03
CA GLY A 329 -11.60 -23.85 29.80
C GLY A 329 -12.43 -23.34 28.62
N ARG A 330 -13.09 -22.18 28.72
CA ARG A 330 -13.87 -21.55 27.64
C ARG A 330 -13.26 -20.22 27.22
N ALA A 331 -13.56 -19.79 26.01
CA ALA A 331 -13.16 -18.46 25.58
C ALA A 331 -13.99 -17.39 26.30
N ASP A 332 -13.32 -16.32 26.68
CA ASP A 332 -13.91 -15.17 27.33
C ASP A 332 -13.87 -13.95 26.39
N LEU A 333 -14.74 -12.98 26.69
CA LEU A 333 -14.83 -11.73 25.97
C LEU A 333 -14.44 -10.56 26.87
N LEU A 334 -13.48 -9.76 26.40
CA LEU A 334 -12.99 -8.57 27.08
C LEU A 334 -13.61 -7.32 26.47
N LEU A 335 -14.22 -6.49 27.31
CA LEU A 335 -15.02 -5.34 26.87
C LEU A 335 -14.52 -4.05 27.53
N GLY A 336 -14.12 -3.07 26.72
CA GLY A 336 -13.77 -1.72 27.18
C GLY A 336 -14.98 -0.79 27.24
N ALA A 337 -15.08 -0.02 28.33
CA ALA A 337 -16.08 1.02 28.58
C ALA A 337 -15.39 2.29 29.14
N PRO A 338 -14.65 3.04 28.30
CA PRO A 338 -13.74 4.10 28.75
C PRO A 338 -14.47 5.29 29.38
N ALA A 339 -15.74 5.51 29.05
CA ALA A 339 -16.51 6.61 29.61
C ALA A 339 -17.24 6.23 30.92
N SER A 340 -17.01 5.01 31.42
CA SER A 340 -17.65 4.57 32.66
C SER A 340 -17.24 5.41 33.86
N SER A 341 -18.25 5.80 34.65
CA SER A 341 -18.10 6.69 35.81
C SER A 341 -18.18 5.95 37.16
N ARG A 342 -17.94 4.63 37.16
CA ARG A 342 -18.12 3.75 38.33
C ARG A 342 -17.07 3.94 39.43
N ALA A 343 -15.84 4.37 39.08
CA ALA A 343 -14.79 4.70 40.04
C ALA A 343 -14.69 6.22 40.26
N ALA A 344 -14.42 6.96 39.19
CA ALA A 344 -14.51 8.41 39.10
C ALA A 344 -15.15 8.78 37.75
N ALA A 345 -15.54 10.05 37.54
CA ALA A 345 -16.20 10.45 36.30
C ALA A 345 -15.28 10.19 35.09
N TYR A 346 -15.76 9.42 34.11
CA TYR A 346 -15.01 9.00 32.92
C TYR A 346 -13.65 8.35 33.22
N ALA A 347 -13.52 7.70 34.38
CA ALA A 347 -12.31 6.93 34.71
C ALA A 347 -12.17 5.68 33.84
N GLY A 348 -13.29 5.16 33.34
CA GLY A 348 -13.35 3.97 32.51
C GLY A 348 -13.41 2.67 33.29
N SER A 349 -13.81 1.61 32.61
CA SER A 349 -13.88 0.25 33.15
C SER A 349 -13.67 -0.79 32.05
N VAL A 350 -13.19 -1.96 32.43
CA VAL A 350 -13.04 -3.14 31.58
C VAL A 350 -13.75 -4.33 32.22
N TYR A 351 -14.44 -5.11 31.41
CA TYR A 351 -15.23 -6.26 31.87
C TYR A 351 -14.74 -7.55 31.19
N VAL A 352 -14.54 -8.60 31.98
CA VAL A 352 -14.32 -9.96 31.48
C VAL A 352 -15.64 -10.72 31.59
N VAL A 353 -16.24 -11.02 30.44
CA VAL A 353 -17.49 -11.77 30.33
C VAL A 353 -17.16 -13.21 29.93
N PRO A 354 -17.40 -14.20 30.80
CA PRO A 354 -17.07 -15.58 30.49
C PRO A 354 -18.06 -16.23 29.52
N GLY A 355 -17.55 -17.12 28.66
CA GLY A 355 -18.36 -17.97 27.80
C GLY A 355 -19.09 -19.10 28.56
N PRO A 356 -20.15 -19.70 27.99
CA PRO A 356 -20.81 -19.31 26.75
C PRO A 356 -21.69 -18.06 26.90
N ILE A 357 -21.63 -17.16 25.92
CA ILE A 357 -22.36 -15.90 25.87
C ILE A 357 -23.58 -16.09 24.95
N VAL A 358 -24.76 -16.26 25.52
CA VAL A 358 -26.01 -16.53 24.77
C VAL A 358 -27.19 -15.72 25.34
N GLY A 359 -28.00 -15.15 24.45
CA GLY A 359 -29.21 -14.40 24.75
C GLY A 359 -28.95 -12.96 25.22
N ALA A 360 -29.88 -12.42 26.01
CA ALA A 360 -29.75 -11.09 26.59
C ALA A 360 -28.86 -11.15 27.84
N VAL A 361 -27.63 -10.63 27.76
CA VAL A 361 -26.60 -10.72 28.80
C VAL A 361 -26.40 -9.36 29.46
N GLN A 362 -26.49 -9.33 30.80
CA GLN A 362 -26.25 -8.13 31.60
C GLN A 362 -24.84 -8.19 32.18
N LEU A 363 -24.07 -7.09 32.15
CA LEU A 363 -22.68 -7.06 32.65
C LEU A 363 -22.48 -7.49 34.10
N SER A 364 -23.54 -7.62 34.89
CA SER A 364 -23.50 -8.30 36.19
C SER A 364 -22.97 -9.76 36.15
N VAL A 365 -22.91 -10.39 34.98
CA VAL A 365 -22.29 -11.72 34.80
C VAL A 365 -20.77 -11.66 34.70
N ALA A 366 -20.19 -10.47 34.48
CA ALA A 366 -18.74 -10.31 34.37
C ALA A 366 -18.08 -10.81 35.65
N THR A 367 -17.10 -11.68 35.48
CA THR A 367 -16.38 -12.29 36.61
C THR A 367 -15.27 -11.38 37.11
N HIS A 368 -14.71 -10.57 36.23
CA HIS A 368 -13.68 -9.58 36.55
C HIS A 368 -14.11 -8.22 36.02
N VAL A 369 -14.01 -7.20 36.87
CA VAL A 369 -14.26 -5.81 36.52
C VAL A 369 -13.04 -5.00 36.94
N LEU A 370 -12.32 -4.46 35.97
CA LEU A 370 -11.21 -3.54 36.19
C LEU A 370 -11.72 -2.11 36.11
N ARG A 371 -11.40 -1.29 37.11
CA ARG A 371 -11.81 0.12 37.13
C ARG A 371 -10.61 1.03 37.01
N GLY A 372 -10.74 2.08 36.20
CA GLY A 372 -9.77 3.16 36.11
C GLY A 372 -9.52 3.85 37.44
N GLU A 373 -8.43 4.61 37.49
CA GLU A 373 -7.94 5.26 38.71
C GLU A 373 -8.62 6.61 38.92
N ASP A 374 -8.38 7.56 38.02
CA ASP A 374 -8.74 8.95 38.16
C ASP A 374 -9.75 9.42 37.09
N ARG A 375 -10.22 10.64 37.27
CA ARG A 375 -11.21 11.26 36.40
C ARG A 375 -10.64 11.47 34.99
N ASP A 376 -11.44 11.19 33.97
CA ASP A 376 -11.10 11.41 32.55
C ASP A 376 -9.91 10.55 32.05
N ASP A 377 -9.46 9.55 32.82
CA ASP A 377 -8.38 8.62 32.44
C ASP A 377 -8.74 7.74 31.23
N GLY A 378 -10.03 7.39 31.08
CA GLY A 378 -10.51 6.59 29.95
C GLY A 378 -10.04 5.14 29.94
N ALA A 379 -9.86 4.48 31.09
CA ALA A 379 -9.43 3.09 31.13
C ALA A 379 -10.37 2.15 30.34
N GLY A 380 -9.81 1.35 29.44
CA GLY A 380 -10.58 0.52 28.50
C GLY A 380 -10.80 1.17 27.14
N SER A 381 -10.14 2.29 26.84
CA SER A 381 -10.06 2.82 25.46
C SER A 381 -9.40 1.84 24.52
N ALA A 382 -8.41 1.08 25.00
CA ALA A 382 -7.83 -0.07 24.33
C ALA A 382 -7.71 -1.23 25.32
N VAL A 383 -7.92 -2.45 24.83
CA VAL A 383 -7.73 -3.69 25.58
C VAL A 383 -7.09 -4.74 24.68
N ALA A 384 -6.22 -5.57 25.23
CA ALA A 384 -5.60 -6.68 24.53
C ALA A 384 -5.29 -7.82 25.50
N GLY A 385 -5.21 -9.05 24.99
CA GLY A 385 -4.49 -10.10 25.70
C GLY A 385 -2.99 -9.97 25.47
N ALA A 386 -2.19 -10.37 26.44
CA ALA A 386 -0.74 -10.39 26.32
C ALA A 386 -0.14 -11.78 26.50
N GLY A 387 -0.92 -12.85 26.27
CA GLY A 387 -0.48 -14.20 26.63
C GLY A 387 -0.15 -14.32 28.12
N ASP A 388 0.60 -15.34 28.51
CA ASP A 388 0.98 -15.58 29.90
C ASP A 388 2.32 -14.88 30.21
N LEU A 389 2.28 -13.67 30.79
CA LEU A 389 3.49 -12.85 31.04
C LEU A 389 4.21 -13.24 32.33
N ASP A 390 3.52 -13.89 33.27
CA ASP A 390 4.08 -14.26 34.57
C ASP A 390 4.38 -15.76 34.73
N GLY A 391 4.00 -16.56 33.74
CA GLY A 391 4.30 -17.98 33.61
C GLY A 391 3.37 -18.88 34.43
N ASP A 392 2.17 -18.42 34.79
CA ASP A 392 1.21 -19.17 35.60
C ASP A 392 0.24 -20.06 34.79
N GLY A 393 0.27 -19.93 33.46
CA GLY A 393 -0.54 -20.66 32.49
C GLY A 393 -1.90 -20.03 32.17
N ILE A 394 -2.20 -18.84 32.70
CA ILE A 394 -3.39 -18.05 32.39
C ILE A 394 -2.98 -16.86 31.52
N VAL A 395 -3.86 -16.44 30.62
CA VAL A 395 -3.59 -15.26 29.78
C VAL A 395 -3.76 -13.98 30.61
N ASP A 396 -2.75 -13.12 30.55
CA ASP A 396 -2.72 -11.80 31.14
C ASP A 396 -3.34 -10.74 30.21
N LEU A 397 -3.73 -9.63 30.82
CA LEU A 397 -4.48 -8.56 30.17
C LEU A 397 -3.69 -7.26 30.14
N LEU A 398 -3.88 -6.53 29.05
CA LEU A 398 -3.45 -5.14 28.90
C LEU A 398 -4.65 -4.21 28.86
N VAL A 399 -4.55 -3.10 29.57
CA VAL A 399 -5.59 -2.06 29.61
C VAL A 399 -4.98 -0.69 29.37
N GLY A 400 -5.52 0.04 28.39
CA GLY A 400 -5.08 1.38 28.03
C GLY A 400 -5.95 2.45 28.69
N ALA A 401 -5.32 3.50 29.20
CA ALA A 401 -5.94 4.70 29.77
C ALA A 401 -5.23 5.94 29.21
N PRO A 402 -5.46 6.30 27.93
CA PRO A 402 -4.73 7.36 27.24
C PRO A 402 -4.95 8.76 27.86
N GLY A 403 -6.02 8.96 28.63
CA GLY A 403 -6.26 10.19 29.36
C GLY A 403 -5.49 10.32 30.68
N SER A 404 -4.72 9.30 31.09
CA SER A 404 -4.12 9.29 32.42
C SER A 404 -3.12 10.43 32.65
N ASP A 405 -3.29 11.10 33.79
CA ASP A 405 -2.45 12.20 34.26
C ASP A 405 -1.28 11.75 35.16
N ARG A 406 -1.09 10.44 35.33
CA ARG A 406 -0.17 9.86 36.35
C ARG A 406 1.28 10.32 36.21
N GLY A 407 1.74 10.56 34.97
CA GLY A 407 3.08 11.08 34.67
C GLY A 407 3.08 12.59 34.37
N ALA A 408 2.26 12.99 33.39
CA ALA A 408 2.02 14.37 32.98
C ALA A 408 0.58 14.49 32.44
N PRO A 409 0.04 15.71 32.24
CA PRO A 409 -1.35 15.90 31.80
C PRO A 409 -1.68 15.19 30.47
N ASN A 410 -2.65 14.28 30.46
CA ASN A 410 -3.02 13.37 29.37
C ASN A 410 -1.81 12.65 28.74
N ALA A 411 -0.80 12.32 29.53
CA ALA A 411 0.35 11.56 29.04
C ALA A 411 -0.02 10.10 28.71
N GLY A 412 -1.08 9.60 29.35
CA GLY A 412 -1.59 8.25 29.17
C GLY A 412 -0.85 7.21 30.01
N ALA A 413 -1.47 6.03 30.13
CA ALA A 413 -0.91 4.87 30.80
C ALA A 413 -1.42 3.56 30.17
N ALA A 414 -0.62 2.51 30.29
CA ALA A 414 -1.00 1.14 29.98
C ALA A 414 -0.70 0.23 31.18
N TYR A 415 -1.64 -0.64 31.51
CA TYR A 415 -1.59 -1.51 32.69
C TYR A 415 -1.51 -2.97 32.27
N GLN A 416 -0.62 -3.72 32.92
CA GLN A 416 -0.57 -5.17 32.89
C GLN A 416 -1.35 -5.69 34.10
N VAL A 417 -2.28 -6.61 33.87
CA VAL A 417 -3.00 -7.31 34.94
C VAL A 417 -2.89 -8.82 34.73
N SER A 418 -2.31 -9.50 35.71
CA SER A 418 -2.04 -10.94 35.68
C SER A 418 -2.88 -11.72 36.67
N GLY A 419 -3.20 -12.98 36.34
CA GLY A 419 -3.69 -14.00 37.29
C GLY A 419 -4.83 -13.57 38.25
N MET A 420 -5.91 -12.98 37.74
CA MET A 420 -6.95 -12.39 38.60
C MET A 420 -7.89 -13.40 39.24
N LEU A 421 -8.26 -13.13 40.51
CA LEU A 421 -9.44 -13.76 41.12
C LEU A 421 -10.71 -12.99 40.74
N PRO A 422 -11.86 -13.68 40.60
CA PRO A 422 -13.12 -13.02 40.30
C PRO A 422 -13.45 -11.90 41.29
N GLY A 423 -13.82 -10.73 40.79
CA GLY A 423 -14.11 -9.56 41.60
C GLY A 423 -13.99 -8.23 40.86
N VAL A 424 -14.08 -7.15 41.64
CA VAL A 424 -13.86 -5.78 41.18
C VAL A 424 -12.49 -5.32 41.65
N TRP A 425 -11.67 -4.86 40.72
CA TRP A 425 -10.28 -4.47 40.92
C TRP A 425 -10.07 -3.02 40.47
N SER A 426 -9.10 -2.35 41.09
CA SER A 426 -8.64 -1.03 40.65
C SER A 426 -7.33 -1.21 39.88
N LEU A 427 -7.18 -0.48 38.76
CA LEU A 427 -5.93 -0.48 38.00
C LEU A 427 -4.75 0.13 38.79
N ALA A 428 -5.02 0.87 39.87
CA ALA A 428 -3.98 1.29 40.81
C ALA A 428 -3.22 0.11 41.45
N ASP A 429 -3.87 -1.06 41.52
CA ASP A 429 -3.33 -2.31 42.06
C ASP A 429 -2.83 -3.27 40.96
N ALA A 430 -2.73 -2.83 39.71
CA ALA A 430 -2.21 -3.63 38.59
C ALA A 430 -0.76 -4.09 38.82
N ASP A 431 -0.39 -5.24 38.25
CA ASP A 431 0.92 -5.87 38.42
C ASP A 431 2.06 -5.04 37.81
N GLY A 432 1.76 -4.40 36.67
CA GLY A 432 2.68 -3.53 35.95
C GLY A 432 1.95 -2.32 35.36
N ALA A 433 2.65 -1.21 35.24
CA ALA A 433 2.13 -0.02 34.55
C ALA A 433 3.26 0.69 33.79
N MET A 434 2.98 1.02 32.53
CA MET A 434 3.78 1.92 31.70
C MET A 434 3.08 3.27 31.71
N VAL A 435 3.80 4.31 32.13
CA VAL A 435 3.23 5.65 32.36
C VAL A 435 3.90 6.62 31.39
N GLY A 436 3.09 7.35 30.63
CA GLY A 436 3.53 8.37 29.70
C GLY A 436 4.31 9.48 30.42
N ARG A 437 5.28 10.08 29.72
CA ARG A 437 6.22 11.04 30.32
C ARG A 437 5.98 12.48 29.89
N SER A 438 5.48 12.70 28.68
CA SER A 438 5.18 14.04 28.16
C SER A 438 3.67 14.24 28.06
N ALA A 439 3.25 15.50 28.15
CA ALA A 439 1.83 15.83 28.20
C ALA A 439 1.20 15.64 26.81
N GLN A 440 -0.02 15.12 26.77
CA GLN A 440 -0.81 14.84 25.56
C GLN A 440 -0.34 13.67 24.68
N ASP A 441 0.74 12.96 25.00
CA ASP A 441 1.22 11.82 24.19
C ASP A 441 0.20 10.67 24.04
N GLN A 442 -0.76 10.57 24.98
CA GLN A 442 -1.82 9.56 25.00
C GLN A 442 -1.32 8.10 24.91
N LEU A 443 -0.28 7.76 25.68
CA LEU A 443 0.20 6.39 25.80
C LEU A 443 -0.94 5.44 26.23
N GLY A 444 -1.03 4.28 25.57
CA GLY A 444 -2.08 3.28 25.82
C GLY A 444 -3.29 3.45 24.91
N SER A 445 -3.18 4.23 23.83
CA SER A 445 -4.23 4.36 22.81
C SER A 445 -4.38 3.10 21.95
N ALA A 446 -3.29 2.34 21.78
CA ALA A 446 -3.29 1.02 21.15
C ALA A 446 -2.41 0.06 21.95
N LEU A 447 -2.76 -1.23 21.91
CA LEU A 447 -2.08 -2.29 22.67
C LEU A 447 -1.96 -3.54 21.81
N ALA A 448 -0.82 -4.22 21.92
CA ALA A 448 -0.62 -5.56 21.39
C ALA A 448 0.26 -6.37 22.36
N GLY A 449 0.12 -7.70 22.32
CA GLY A 449 0.99 -8.60 23.06
C GLY A 449 1.35 -9.83 22.24
N CYS A 450 2.65 -10.03 22.03
CA CYS A 450 3.25 -11.17 21.33
C CYS A 450 4.74 -11.26 21.64
N ASP A 451 5.31 -12.43 21.43
CA ASP A 451 6.72 -12.76 21.65
C ASP A 451 7.63 -12.18 20.55
N LEU A 452 7.74 -10.85 20.50
CA LEU A 452 8.44 -10.13 19.42
C LEU A 452 9.95 -10.41 19.40
N ASP A 453 10.52 -10.94 20.48
CA ASP A 453 11.93 -11.33 20.51
C ASP A 453 12.22 -12.84 20.43
N GLY A 454 11.17 -13.67 20.28
CA GLY A 454 11.25 -15.10 20.01
C GLY A 454 11.77 -15.92 21.18
N ASP A 455 11.66 -15.43 22.41
CA ASP A 455 12.13 -16.12 23.63
C ASP A 455 11.09 -17.10 24.21
N GLY A 456 9.90 -17.14 23.60
CA GLY A 456 8.77 -18.01 23.92
C GLY A 456 7.74 -17.36 24.84
N LEU A 457 7.91 -16.10 25.21
CA LEU A 457 7.08 -15.39 26.18
C LEU A 457 6.67 -14.04 25.60
N SER A 458 5.43 -13.65 25.87
CA SER A 458 4.90 -12.46 25.20
C SER A 458 5.56 -11.17 25.71
N ASP A 459 5.73 -10.22 24.80
CA ASP A 459 6.09 -8.84 25.07
C ASP A 459 4.85 -7.96 25.13
N VAL A 460 5.01 -6.77 25.71
CA VAL A 460 3.97 -5.73 25.82
C VAL A 460 4.31 -4.57 24.91
N ILE A 461 3.41 -4.26 23.98
CA ILE A 461 3.61 -3.24 22.95
C ILE A 461 2.52 -2.18 23.13
N VAL A 462 2.92 -0.92 23.27
CA VAL A 462 2.03 0.19 23.66
C VAL A 462 2.23 1.38 22.74
N GLY A 463 1.14 1.84 22.11
CA GLY A 463 1.13 3.02 21.26
C GLY A 463 0.86 4.32 22.02
N ALA A 464 1.56 5.38 21.64
CA ALA A 464 1.37 6.78 22.05
C ALA A 464 1.33 7.65 20.77
N PRO A 465 0.19 7.69 20.06
CA PRO A 465 0.10 8.26 18.73
C PRO A 465 0.31 9.78 18.69
N LEU A 466 0.23 10.48 19.82
CA LEU A 466 0.45 11.94 19.88
C LEU A 466 1.81 12.30 20.50
N ALA A 467 2.73 11.34 20.59
CA ALA A 467 4.07 11.61 21.08
C ALA A 467 4.90 12.42 20.06
N ASP A 468 5.72 13.32 20.57
CA ASP A 468 6.47 14.29 19.76
C ASP A 468 7.91 13.86 19.40
N ASP A 469 8.32 12.63 19.72
CA ASP A 469 9.71 12.16 19.60
C ASP A 469 10.27 12.26 18.17
N GLY A 470 9.42 12.06 17.16
CA GLY A 470 9.73 12.15 15.72
C GLY A 470 9.33 13.49 15.06
N GLY A 471 8.70 14.40 15.80
CA GLY A 471 7.98 15.57 15.27
C GLY A 471 6.63 15.72 15.97
N GLU A 472 5.97 16.88 15.84
CA GLU A 472 4.66 17.16 16.47
C GLU A 472 3.63 16.07 16.13
N ASP A 473 3.11 15.34 17.11
CA ASP A 473 2.18 14.22 16.92
C ASP A 473 2.69 13.14 15.94
N ALA A 474 4.01 12.94 15.82
CA ALA A 474 4.58 11.89 14.95
C ALA A 474 4.25 10.48 15.45
N GLY A 475 4.10 10.33 16.76
CA GLY A 475 3.76 9.08 17.44
C GLY A 475 4.98 8.29 17.90
N LEU A 476 4.73 7.40 18.85
CA LEU A 476 5.72 6.53 19.49
C LEU A 476 5.09 5.17 19.80
N VAL A 477 5.85 4.10 19.61
CA VAL A 477 5.50 2.76 20.12
C VAL A 477 6.58 2.33 21.11
N LEU A 478 6.17 1.88 22.30
CA LEU A 478 7.08 1.37 23.33
C LEU A 478 6.90 -0.14 23.47
N ILE A 479 8.01 -0.85 23.60
CA ILE A 479 8.05 -2.31 23.68
C ILE A 479 8.74 -2.68 24.99
N ALA A 480 8.03 -3.43 25.84
CA ALA A 480 8.53 -3.96 27.10
C ALA A 480 8.51 -5.48 27.06
N ARG A 481 9.68 -6.12 27.17
CA ARG A 481 9.81 -7.56 26.93
C ARG A 481 9.34 -8.45 28.09
N GLY A 482 8.80 -9.63 27.79
CA GLY A 482 8.49 -10.68 28.77
C GLY A 482 9.49 -11.87 28.68
N PRO A 483 9.86 -12.58 29.77
CA PRO A 483 9.75 -12.29 31.18
C PRO A 483 11.11 -12.28 31.89
N ALA A 484 11.29 -11.22 32.68
CA ALA A 484 11.81 -11.28 34.04
C ALA A 484 11.12 -10.18 34.86
N ARG A 485 9.79 -10.29 35.03
CA ARG A 485 8.87 -9.18 35.36
C ARG A 485 8.96 -8.11 34.28
N VAL A 486 7.96 -8.03 33.40
CA VAL A 486 7.87 -6.95 32.41
C VAL A 486 8.15 -5.64 33.13
N ARG A 487 9.28 -5.00 32.81
CA ARG A 487 9.62 -3.70 33.38
C ARG A 487 8.88 -2.67 32.57
N MET A 488 7.55 -2.61 32.78
CA MET A 488 6.68 -1.64 32.13
C MET A 488 7.18 -0.19 32.31
N ASN A 489 7.99 0.09 33.33
CA ASN A 489 8.61 1.40 33.56
C ASN A 489 9.97 1.63 32.86
N GLN A 490 10.51 0.62 32.17
CA GLN A 490 11.80 0.61 31.47
C GLN A 490 11.69 -0.17 30.15
N PRO A 491 10.88 0.29 29.18
CA PRO A 491 10.77 -0.37 27.87
C PRO A 491 12.15 -0.50 27.21
N GLU A 492 12.42 -1.67 26.64
CA GLU A 492 13.66 -2.02 25.97
C GLU A 492 13.69 -1.60 24.51
N GLY A 493 12.52 -1.47 23.87
CA GLY A 493 12.36 -1.06 22.47
C GLY A 493 11.51 0.20 22.35
N ALA A 494 11.81 1.01 21.32
CA ALA A 494 11.02 2.17 20.94
C ALA A 494 11.00 2.34 19.42
N LEU A 495 9.82 2.54 18.84
CA LEU A 495 9.64 2.89 17.43
C LEU A 495 9.16 4.34 17.36
N ILE A 496 9.93 5.19 16.70
CA ILE A 496 9.70 6.64 16.64
C ILE A 496 9.06 6.97 15.29
N GLY A 497 7.94 7.69 15.30
CA GLY A 497 7.26 8.16 14.08
C GLY A 497 8.16 8.98 13.15
N GLU A 498 7.85 9.00 11.85
CA GLU A 498 8.73 9.58 10.82
C GLU A 498 8.62 11.10 10.75
N ALA A 499 7.39 11.61 10.75
CA ALA A 499 7.09 13.01 10.52
C ALA A 499 5.91 13.48 11.39
N ALA A 500 5.77 14.80 11.50
CA ALA A 500 4.70 15.41 12.27
C ALA A 500 3.32 15.05 11.70
N GLY A 501 2.40 14.66 12.58
CA GLY A 501 1.03 14.29 12.22
C GLY A 501 0.82 12.82 11.83
N ASP A 502 1.88 12.04 11.61
CA ASP A 502 1.77 10.64 11.17
C ASP A 502 0.99 9.75 12.15
N ARG A 503 1.10 10.07 13.45
CA ARG A 503 0.45 9.36 14.55
C ARG A 503 0.76 7.86 14.61
N ALA A 504 2.02 7.50 14.45
CA ALA A 504 2.47 6.12 14.58
C ALA A 504 2.05 5.50 15.92
N GLY A 505 1.58 4.25 15.89
CA GLY A 505 1.05 3.57 17.07
C GLY A 505 -0.43 3.88 17.37
N SER A 506 -1.16 4.41 16.39
CA SER A 506 -2.63 4.55 16.48
C SER A 506 -3.35 3.20 16.45
N SER A 507 -2.73 2.21 15.80
CA SER A 507 -3.18 0.82 15.78
C SER A 507 -1.96 -0.10 15.76
N LEU A 508 -2.10 -1.30 16.34
CA LEU A 508 -1.02 -2.27 16.49
C LEU A 508 -1.58 -3.69 16.26
N ALA A 509 -0.83 -4.52 15.54
CA ALA A 509 -1.14 -5.95 15.41
C ALA A 509 0.14 -6.77 15.32
N CYS A 510 0.17 -7.91 16.00
CA CYS A 510 1.18 -8.92 15.77
C CYS A 510 0.78 -9.70 14.51
N VAL A 511 1.66 -9.77 13.52
CA VAL A 511 1.36 -10.39 12.22
C VAL A 511 1.93 -11.79 12.09
N GLY A 512 2.77 -12.23 13.02
CA GLY A 512 3.50 -13.50 12.91
C GLY A 512 4.78 -13.30 12.10
N ASP A 513 5.44 -14.40 11.77
CA ASP A 513 6.75 -14.44 11.09
C ASP A 513 6.59 -14.18 9.58
N VAL A 514 6.51 -12.90 9.18
CA VAL A 514 6.30 -12.55 7.77
C VAL A 514 7.60 -12.57 6.98
N ASP A 515 8.75 -12.37 7.65
CA ASP A 515 10.07 -12.41 7.03
C ASP A 515 10.71 -13.81 7.00
N GLY A 516 10.16 -14.77 7.75
CA GLY A 516 10.53 -16.19 7.72
C GLY A 516 11.77 -16.49 8.56
N ASP A 517 12.14 -15.59 9.48
CA ASP A 517 13.32 -15.74 10.35
C ASP A 517 13.05 -16.63 11.59
N GLY A 518 11.79 -16.96 11.84
CA GLY A 518 11.32 -17.80 12.94
C GLY A 518 10.80 -17.03 14.16
N GLY A 519 10.84 -15.70 14.15
CA GLY A 519 10.24 -14.80 15.15
C GLY A 519 9.02 -14.07 14.58
N PRO A 520 8.06 -13.63 15.42
CA PRO A 520 6.93 -12.86 14.93
C PRO A 520 7.29 -11.38 14.73
N ASP A 521 6.55 -10.73 13.83
CA ASP A 521 6.72 -9.33 13.46
C ASP A 521 5.56 -8.46 13.92
N LEU A 522 5.79 -7.15 13.89
CA LEU A 522 4.85 -6.13 14.35
C LEU A 522 4.39 -5.24 13.19
N LEU A 523 3.07 -5.07 13.08
CA LEU A 523 2.44 -4.10 12.19
C LEU A 523 1.98 -2.87 13.00
N VAL A 524 2.41 -1.68 12.58
CA VAL A 524 2.15 -0.39 13.23
C VAL A 524 1.38 0.52 12.27
N GLY A 525 0.24 1.06 12.69
CA GLY A 525 -0.53 2.02 11.89
C GLY A 525 -0.21 3.49 12.20
N GLY A 526 -0.15 4.31 11.14
CA GLY A 526 0.01 5.77 11.17
C GLY A 526 -0.99 6.46 10.24
N PRO A 527 -2.25 6.64 10.68
CA PRO A 527 -3.32 7.11 9.80
C PRO A 527 -3.20 8.56 9.33
N GLY A 528 -2.34 9.38 9.94
CA GLY A 528 -2.14 10.78 9.56
C GLY A 528 -0.97 11.04 8.62
N HIS A 529 -0.36 9.99 8.08
CA HIS A 529 0.81 10.13 7.21
C HIS A 529 0.46 10.73 5.84
N ASP A 530 1.30 11.64 5.36
CA ASP A 530 0.97 12.57 4.28
C ASP A 530 1.66 12.30 2.92
N GLU A 531 2.48 11.26 2.80
CA GLU A 531 3.37 11.07 1.62
C GLU A 531 2.62 11.07 0.27
N ARG A 532 1.37 10.58 0.24
CA ARG A 532 0.51 10.55 -0.96
C ARG A 532 -0.70 11.48 -0.88
N GLY A 533 -0.63 12.47 -0.01
CA GLY A 533 -1.68 13.45 0.25
C GLY A 533 -2.05 13.51 1.73
N GLU A 534 -2.69 14.60 2.12
CA GLU A 534 -3.10 14.88 3.50
C GLU A 534 -3.85 13.68 4.10
N ASP A 535 -3.40 13.15 5.23
CA ASP A 535 -3.96 11.99 5.94
C ASP A 535 -4.22 10.78 5.02
N ALA A 536 -3.36 10.52 4.03
CA ALA A 536 -3.46 9.30 3.22
C ALA A 536 -3.25 8.04 4.06
N GLY A 537 -2.40 8.16 5.09
CA GLY A 537 -2.08 7.12 6.06
C GLY A 537 -0.97 6.18 5.60
N ILE A 538 -0.49 5.36 6.53
CA ILE A 538 0.56 4.36 6.32
C ILE A 538 0.44 3.24 7.35
N ALA A 539 1.00 2.07 7.04
CA ALA A 539 1.33 1.07 8.04
C ALA A 539 2.77 0.57 7.85
N TRP A 540 3.47 0.28 8.94
CA TRP A 540 4.85 -0.21 8.94
C TRP A 540 4.90 -1.64 9.42
N VAL A 541 5.62 -2.51 8.70
CA VAL A 541 5.99 -3.83 9.22
C VAL A 541 7.41 -3.74 9.77
N VAL A 542 7.55 -4.13 11.03
CA VAL A 542 8.80 -4.09 11.79
C VAL A 542 9.14 -5.51 12.22
N PHE A 543 10.31 -5.97 11.80
CA PHE A 543 10.75 -7.33 12.11
C PHE A 543 11.26 -7.46 13.53
N GLY A 544 10.90 -8.57 14.16
CA GLY A 544 11.45 -8.98 15.46
C GLY A 544 12.93 -9.39 15.32
N PRO A 545 13.74 -9.37 16.40
CA PRO A 545 13.53 -8.69 17.67
C PRO A 545 13.80 -7.18 17.60
N VAL A 546 12.92 -6.37 18.20
CA VAL A 546 13.16 -4.92 18.34
C VAL A 546 13.91 -4.61 19.63
N ALA A 547 15.08 -3.98 19.51
CA ALA A 547 15.89 -3.52 20.65
C ALA A 547 16.36 -2.07 20.47
N GLY A 548 16.28 -1.27 21.52
CA GLY A 548 16.64 0.14 21.47
C GLY A 548 15.64 0.97 20.66
N ALA A 549 16.06 2.17 20.25
CA ALA A 549 15.22 3.07 19.46
C ALA A 549 15.47 2.87 17.96
N MET A 550 14.39 2.78 17.19
CA MET A 550 14.39 2.73 15.72
C MET A 550 13.45 3.83 15.21
N ALA A 551 13.87 4.57 14.19
CA ALA A 551 12.96 5.46 13.46
C ALA A 551 12.15 4.61 12.47
N LEU A 552 10.85 4.84 12.36
CA LEU A 552 9.99 4.10 11.44
C LEU A 552 10.33 4.37 9.96
N SER A 553 11.08 5.43 9.68
CA SER A 553 11.65 5.70 8.36
C SER A 553 12.67 4.64 7.93
N ASP A 554 13.21 3.90 8.90
CA ASP A 554 14.13 2.78 8.70
C ASP A 554 13.40 1.41 8.80
N ALA A 555 12.06 1.40 8.88
CA ALA A 555 11.30 0.15 8.94
C ALA A 555 11.49 -0.67 7.66
N PRO A 556 11.62 -2.01 7.77
CA PRO A 556 11.81 -2.88 6.61
C PRO A 556 10.70 -2.77 5.57
N VAL A 557 9.45 -2.58 5.98
CA VAL A 557 8.31 -2.42 5.06
C VAL A 557 7.48 -1.20 5.43
N ARG A 558 7.18 -0.37 4.42
CA ARG A 558 6.30 0.81 4.52
C ARG A 558 5.12 0.64 3.56
N LEU A 559 3.91 0.50 4.08
CA LEU A 559 2.68 0.30 3.31
C LEU A 559 1.90 1.62 3.22
N ILE A 560 2.12 2.37 2.15
CA ILE A 560 1.65 3.75 2.01
C ILE A 560 0.23 3.80 1.45
N GLY A 561 -0.63 4.57 2.11
CA GLY A 561 -2.03 4.80 1.72
C GLY A 561 -2.20 5.33 0.30
N GLY A 562 -3.36 5.03 -0.30
CA GLY A 562 -3.59 5.27 -1.72
C GLY A 562 -4.13 6.65 -2.08
N THR A 563 -4.92 7.28 -1.20
CA THR A 563 -5.66 8.52 -1.50
C THR A 563 -5.60 9.50 -0.34
N PRO A 564 -5.59 10.83 -0.59
CA PRO A 564 -5.77 11.83 0.46
C PRO A 564 -7.03 11.56 1.30
N TYR A 565 -6.94 11.78 2.61
CA TYR A 565 -7.94 11.51 3.63
C TYR A 565 -8.41 10.05 3.65
N GLY A 566 -7.56 9.11 3.22
CA GLY A 566 -7.87 7.68 3.26
C GLY A 566 -7.75 7.08 4.66
N PHE A 567 -6.87 7.65 5.50
CA PHE A 567 -6.54 7.17 6.84
C PHE A 567 -6.10 5.69 6.88
N ALA A 568 -5.30 5.26 5.90
CA ALA A 568 -4.74 3.91 5.91
C ALA A 568 -3.92 3.67 7.20
N GLY A 569 -4.07 2.50 7.82
CA GLY A 569 -3.45 2.20 9.11
C GLY A 569 -4.27 2.66 10.32
N GLN A 570 -5.51 3.15 10.12
CA GLN A 570 -6.44 3.37 11.23
C GLN A 570 -6.80 2.06 11.94
N ALA A 571 -6.89 0.96 11.20
CA ALA A 571 -7.00 -0.39 11.73
C ALA A 571 -5.98 -1.29 11.03
N VAL A 572 -5.40 -2.21 11.77
CA VAL A 572 -4.46 -3.21 11.27
C VAL A 572 -4.78 -4.57 11.88
N SER A 573 -4.50 -5.66 11.18
CA SER A 573 -4.73 -7.01 11.67
C SER A 573 -3.77 -8.00 11.03
N GLY A 574 -3.25 -8.94 11.83
CA GLY A 574 -2.62 -10.15 11.32
C GLY A 574 -3.70 -11.15 10.94
N LEU A 575 -3.64 -11.68 9.71
CA LEU A 575 -4.63 -12.59 9.16
C LEU A 575 -4.25 -14.06 9.29
N GLY A 576 -2.99 -14.34 9.64
CA GLY A 576 -2.41 -15.66 9.43
C GLY A 576 -2.25 -15.94 7.93
N ASP A 577 -1.97 -17.18 7.59
CA ASP A 577 -1.77 -17.62 6.19
C ASP A 577 -3.12 -17.68 5.46
N LEU A 578 -3.43 -16.64 4.69
CA LEU A 578 -4.68 -16.47 3.95
C LEU A 578 -4.60 -17.12 2.56
N ASP A 579 -3.40 -17.21 1.97
CA ASP A 579 -3.18 -17.72 0.61
C ASP A 579 -2.56 -19.15 0.57
N GLY A 580 -2.33 -19.74 1.74
CA GLY A 580 -1.94 -21.13 1.93
C GLY A 580 -0.49 -21.40 1.58
N ASP A 581 0.34 -20.35 1.49
CA ASP A 581 1.74 -20.46 1.09
C ASP A 581 2.69 -20.73 2.27
N GLY A 582 2.16 -20.65 3.50
CA GLY A 582 2.87 -20.94 4.74
C GLY A 582 3.46 -19.72 5.44
N ARG A 583 3.34 -18.51 4.89
CA ARG A 583 3.64 -17.25 5.59
C ARG A 583 2.37 -16.56 6.07
N PRO A 584 2.43 -15.82 7.18
CA PRO A 584 1.31 -15.00 7.61
C PRO A 584 1.11 -13.78 6.70
N ASP A 585 -0.15 -13.44 6.48
CA ASP A 585 -0.59 -12.25 5.77
C ASP A 585 -1.15 -11.20 6.73
N LEU A 586 -1.33 -10.00 6.22
CA LEU A 586 -1.81 -8.87 7.01
C LEU A 586 -2.88 -8.07 6.28
N ALA A 587 -3.63 -7.28 7.04
CA ALA A 587 -4.58 -6.32 6.51
C ALA A 587 -4.37 -4.92 7.09
N VAL A 588 -4.58 -3.92 6.24
CA VAL A 588 -4.56 -2.49 6.56
C VAL A 588 -5.89 -1.87 6.17
N GLY A 589 -6.60 -1.30 7.14
CA GLY A 589 -7.86 -0.60 6.95
C GLY A 589 -7.65 0.88 6.61
N ALA A 590 -8.43 1.38 5.65
CA ALA A 590 -8.48 2.78 5.21
C ALA A 590 -9.95 3.22 5.09
N PRO A 591 -10.63 3.51 6.21
CA PRO A 591 -12.09 3.67 6.24
C PRO A 591 -12.62 4.85 5.45
N PHE A 592 -11.79 5.79 5.01
CA PHE A 592 -12.24 6.92 4.22
C PHE A 592 -11.70 6.88 2.78
N HIS A 593 -11.08 5.77 2.38
CA HIS A 593 -10.62 5.56 1.02
C HIS A 593 -11.77 5.72 0.00
N HIS A 594 -11.47 6.42 -1.09
CA HIS A 594 -12.39 6.61 -2.20
C HIS A 594 -12.23 5.48 -3.22
N GLY A 595 -13.07 4.45 -3.12
CA GLY A 595 -13.10 3.30 -4.04
C GLY A 595 -14.35 3.32 -4.94
N LEU A 596 -15.18 2.26 -4.84
CA LEU A 596 -16.46 2.15 -5.55
C LEU A 596 -17.42 3.31 -5.26
N ALA A 597 -17.32 3.87 -4.05
CA ALA A 597 -18.09 5.02 -3.60
C ALA A 597 -17.20 6.02 -2.83
N PRO A 598 -17.57 7.32 -2.80
CA PRO A 598 -16.86 8.30 -2.00
C PRO A 598 -16.87 7.93 -0.51
N SER A 599 -15.70 7.85 0.13
CA SER A 599 -15.58 7.50 1.55
C SER A 599 -16.22 6.15 1.92
N GLY A 600 -16.40 5.26 0.95
CA GLY A 600 -16.89 3.91 1.21
C GLY A 600 -15.92 3.09 2.07
N GLY A 601 -14.64 3.48 2.05
CA GLY A 601 -13.58 2.80 2.78
C GLY A 601 -13.03 1.60 2.00
N ALA A 602 -11.85 1.16 2.41
CA ALA A 602 -11.17 0.01 1.86
C ALA A 602 -10.44 -0.79 2.94
N THR A 603 -10.24 -2.08 2.67
CA THR A 603 -9.29 -2.93 3.38
C THR A 603 -8.31 -3.50 2.38
N PHE A 604 -7.02 -3.32 2.62
CA PHE A 604 -5.94 -3.80 1.77
C PHE A 604 -5.29 -4.99 2.45
N LEU A 605 -5.21 -6.12 1.76
CA LEU A 605 -4.55 -7.32 2.24
C LEU A 605 -3.22 -7.43 1.49
N VAL A 606 -2.16 -7.65 2.24
CA VAL A 606 -0.81 -7.79 1.71
C VAL A 606 -0.31 -9.17 2.08
N THR A 607 0.09 -9.93 1.08
CA THR A 607 0.64 -11.27 1.24
C THR A 607 2.16 -11.25 1.19
N PHE A 608 2.78 -12.17 1.92
CA PHE A 608 4.24 -12.36 1.91
C PHE A 608 4.54 -13.74 1.38
N HIS A 609 5.53 -13.88 0.49
CA HIS A 609 5.81 -15.14 -0.19
C HIS A 609 7.17 -15.75 0.18
N LEU A 610 7.24 -17.09 0.22
CA LEU A 610 8.44 -17.89 0.51
C LEU A 610 9.53 -17.91 -0.54
#